data_AF-A0A0X9TQK1-F1
#
_entry.id   AF-A0A0X9TQK1-F1
#
_cell.length_a   1.000
_cell.length_b   1.000
_cell.length_c   1.000
_cell.angle_alpha   90.00
_cell.angle_beta   90.00
_cell.angle_gamma   90.00
#
_symmetry.space_group_name_H-M   'P 1'
#
loop_
_entity.id
_entity.type
_entity.pdbx_description
1 polymer ?
#
loop_
_entity_poly.entity_id
_entity_poly.type
_entity_poly.pdbx_seq_one_letter_code
_entity_poly.pdbx_strand_id
1 'polypeptide(L)' 'LNPILNSAAPDCDPHMENPGTAVRGNCGNPAIGIVFFCSYIIISFLIVINMYIAIILENFNVATEESG' A
#
# COMPACT_ATOMS: atom_id res chain seq x y z
N LEU A 1 5.11 -7.55 -5.71
CA LEU A 1 6.17 -6.52 -5.79
C LEU A 1 6.99 -6.59 -7.08
N ASN A 2 7.14 -7.77 -7.71
CA ASN A 2 8.06 -8.01 -8.84
C ASN A 2 8.07 -6.95 -9.97
N PRO A 3 6.95 -6.53 -10.59
CA PRO A 3 7.06 -5.63 -11.74
C PRO A 3 7.53 -4.20 -11.38
N ILE A 4 7.31 -3.75 -10.14
CA ILE A 4 7.67 -2.38 -9.71
C ILE A 4 9.14 -2.29 -9.26
N LEU A 5 9.77 -3.44 -8.98
CA LEU A 5 11.18 -3.55 -8.61
C LEU A 5 12.10 -3.75 -9.83
N ASN A 6 11.56 -3.94 -11.03
CA ASN A 6 12.36 -4.12 -12.24
C ASN A 6 12.78 -2.76 -12.78
N SER A 7 14.08 -2.48 -12.80
CA SER A 7 14.64 -1.19 -13.24
C SER A 7 15.57 -1.28 -14.45
N ALA A 8 15.92 -2.47 -14.92
CA ALA A 8 16.82 -2.68 -16.04
C ALA A 8 16.49 -3.94 -16.85
N ALA A 9 17.07 -4.04 -18.06
CA ALA A 9 16.99 -5.22 -18.92
C ALA A 9 17.75 -6.42 -18.29
N PRO A 10 17.29 -7.67 -18.45
CA PRO A 10 16.22 -8.13 -19.35
C PRO A 10 14.80 -8.03 -18.78
N ASP A 11 14.64 -7.58 -17.53
CA ASP A 11 13.37 -7.62 -16.81
C ASP A 11 12.42 -6.46 -17.17
N CYS A 12 12.94 -5.39 -17.79
CA CYS A 12 12.19 -4.28 -18.38
C CYS A 12 13.00 -3.54 -19.46
N ASP A 13 12.34 -2.76 -20.32
CA ASP A 13 12.92 -1.95 -21.39
C ASP A 13 12.58 -0.45 -21.18
N PRO A 14 13.57 0.43 -20.96
CA PRO A 14 13.35 1.87 -20.79
C PRO A 14 12.97 2.60 -22.09
N HIS A 15 13.13 1.97 -23.25
CA HIS A 15 12.88 2.55 -24.57
C HIS A 15 11.63 2.02 -25.25
N MET A 16 10.88 1.12 -24.60
CA MET A 16 9.64 0.57 -25.12
C MET A 16 8.67 1.69 -25.53
N GLU A 17 8.20 1.64 -26.78
CA GLU A 17 7.19 2.58 -27.27
C GLU A 17 5.79 2.19 -26.76
N ASN A 18 5.03 3.16 -26.29
CA ASN A 18 3.64 3.00 -25.86
C ASN A 18 2.73 3.75 -26.83
N PRO A 19 2.17 3.07 -27.87
CA PRO A 19 1.36 3.72 -28.90
C PRO A 19 0.21 4.54 -28.30
N GLY A 20 0.03 5.77 -28.78
CA GLY A 20 -1.00 6.68 -28.27
C GLY A 20 -0.64 7.43 -26.99
N THR A 21 0.59 7.31 -26.48
CA THR A 21 1.08 8.08 -25.31
C THR A 21 2.44 8.70 -25.58
N ALA A 22 2.79 9.75 -24.83
CA ALA A 22 4.13 10.36 -24.87
C ALA A 22 5.15 9.66 -23.95
N VAL A 23 4.71 8.66 -23.17
CA VAL A 23 5.53 7.98 -22.16
C VAL A 23 6.28 6.83 -22.82
N ARG A 24 7.58 6.70 -22.52
CA ARG A 24 8.43 5.61 -23.02
C ARG A 24 8.91 4.74 -21.87
N GLY A 25 9.07 3.45 -22.17
CA GLY A 25 9.57 2.43 -21.27
C GLY A 25 8.50 1.75 -20.41
N ASN A 26 8.87 0.62 -19.82
CA ASN A 26 8.06 -0.13 -18.83
C ASN A 26 8.82 -0.43 -17.52
N CYS A 27 9.97 0.20 -17.30
CA CYS A 27 10.75 0.03 -16.08
C CYS A 27 10.14 0.77 -14.89
N GLY A 28 10.12 0.10 -13.73
CA GLY A 28 9.76 0.69 -12.45
C GLY A 28 10.95 1.34 -11.75
N ASN A 29 10.66 2.07 -10.67
CA ASN A 29 11.66 2.58 -9.73
C ASN A 29 11.56 1.81 -8.41
N PRO A 30 12.54 0.96 -8.07
CA PRO A 30 12.50 0.11 -6.88
C PRO A 30 12.37 0.93 -5.59
N ALA A 31 13.06 2.06 -5.49
CA ALA A 31 13.04 2.89 -4.29
C ALA A 31 11.65 3.49 -4.05
N ILE A 32 11.02 4.03 -5.10
CA ILE A 32 9.66 4.59 -5.02
C ILE A 32 8.65 3.48 -4.72
N GLY A 33 8.79 2.32 -5.36
CA GLY A 33 7.95 1.15 -5.12
C GLY A 33 7.99 0.70 -3.66
N ILE A 34 9.18 0.52 -3.11
CA ILE A 34 9.36 0.09 -1.72
C ILE A 34 8.72 1.09 -0.76
N VAL A 35 9.03 2.39 -0.92
CA VAL A 35 8.48 3.44 -0.03
C VAL A 35 6.95 3.48 -0.12
N PHE A 36 6.37 3.40 -1.32
CA PHE A 36 4.93 3.38 -1.52
C PHE A 36 4.27 2.19 -0.81
N PHE A 37 4.73 0.96 -1.03
CA PHE A 37 4.12 -0.22 -0.40
C PHE A 37 4.36 -0.25 1.11
N CYS A 38 5.57 0.06 1.58
CA CYS A 38 5.86 0.09 3.01
C CYS A 38 5.00 1.14 3.74
N SER A 39 4.92 2.37 3.21
CA SER A 39 4.07 3.41 3.81
C SER A 39 2.59 3.05 3.77
N TYR A 40 2.09 2.50 2.65
CA TYR A 40 0.71 2.04 2.54
C TYR A 40 0.37 0.97 3.57
N ILE A 41 1.26 -0.02 3.73
CA ILE A 41 1.08 -1.09 4.72
C ILE A 41 1.03 -0.50 6.13
N ILE A 42 1.99 0.36 6.50
CA ILE A 42 2.04 0.99 7.83
C ILE A 42 0.77 1.79 8.11
N ILE A 43 0.35 2.66 7.18
CA ILE A 43 -0.85 3.49 7.34
C ILE A 43 -2.10 2.62 7.46
N SER A 44 -2.23 1.60 6.61
CA SER A 44 -3.38 0.68 6.63
C SER A 44 -3.45 -0.09 7.96
N PHE A 45 -2.32 -0.57 8.47
CA PHE A 45 -2.27 -1.21 9.78
C PHE A 45 -2.68 -0.25 10.91
N LEU A 46 -2.21 0.99 10.89
CA LEU A 46 -2.62 1.99 11.88
C LEU A 46 -4.13 2.24 11.83
N ILE A 47 -4.72 2.35 10.63
CA ILE A 47 -6.17 2.54 10.48
C ILE A 47 -6.94 1.34 11.05
N VAL A 48 -6.53 0.12 10.68
CA VAL A 48 -7.20 -1.11 11.13
C VAL A 48 -7.08 -1.30 12.64
N ILE A 49 -5.91 -1.05 13.22
CA ILE A 49 -5.69 -1.15 14.66
C ILE A 49 -6.54 -0.13 15.40
N ASN A 50 -6.59 1.11 14.93
CA ASN A 50 -7.38 2.16 15.57
C ASN A 50 -8.89 1.87 15.49
N MET A 51 -9.39 1.36 14.35
CA MET A 51 -10.78 0.89 14.24
C MET A 51 -11.07 -0.26 15.21
N TYR A 52 -10.16 -1.24 15.30
CA TYR A 52 -10.32 -2.39 16.20
C TYR A 52 -10.33 -1.99 17.68
N ILE A 53 -9.45 -1.06 18.09
CA ILE A 53 -9.45 -0.47 19.43
C ILE A 53 -10.80 0.20 19.71
N ALA A 54 -11.32 1.01 18.77
CA ALA A 54 -12.59 1.68 18.95
C ALA A 54 -13.76 0.69 19.14
N ILE A 55 -13.82 -0.36 18.31
CA ILE A 55 -14.83 -1.42 18.43
C ILE A 55 -14.74 -2.11 19.80
N ILE A 56 -13.54 -2.44 20.26
CA ILE A 56 -13.34 -3.07 21.57
C ILE A 56 -13.82 -2.16 22.69
N LEU A 57 -13.45 -0.89 22.67
CA LEU A 57 -13.84 0.07 23.71
C LEU A 57 -15.36 0.27 23.75
N GLU A 58 -16.01 0.33 22.60
CA GLU A 58 -17.47 0.41 22.50
C GLU A 58 -18.14 -0.84 23.11
N ASN A 59 -17.64 -2.04 22.79
CA ASN A 59 -18.14 -3.28 23.39
C ASN A 59 -17.99 -3.30 24.92
N PHE A 60 -16.86 -2.83 25.44
CA PHE A 60 -16.65 -2.74 26.90
C PHE A 60 -17.54 -1.67 27.56
N ASN A 61 -17.79 -0.55 26.87
CA ASN A 61 -18.70 0.48 27.38
C ASN A 61 -20.13 -0.05 27.47
N VAL A 62 -20.63 -0.71 26.42
CA VAL A 62 -21.97 -1.32 26.42
C VAL A 62 -22.11 -2.35 27.54
N ALA A 63 -21.12 -3.23 27.73
CA ALA A 63 -21.16 -4.23 28.80
C ALA A 63 -21.22 -3.61 30.21
N THR A 64 -20.62 -2.42 30.40
CA THR A 64 -20.68 -1.69 31.67
C THR A 64 -22.04 -1.03 31.88
N GLU A 65 -22.68 -0.54 30.82
CA GLU A 65 -24.02 0.06 30.84
C GLU A 65 -25.13 -0.99 31.03
N GLU A 66 -24.97 -2.22 30.51
CA GLU A 66 -25.90 -3.34 30.72
C GLU A 66 -25.80 -3.96 32.12
N SER A 67 -24.70 -3.72 32.83
CA SER A 67 -24.44 -4.23 34.18
C SER A 67 -24.80 -3.24 35.30
N GLY A 68 -25.27 -2.03 34.95
CA GLY A 68 -25.65 -0.95 35.86
C GLY A 68 -27.15 -0.86 36.12
#